data_AF-A0A7S3UPJ2-F1
#
_entry.id   AF-A0A7S3UPJ2-F1
#
_cell.length_a   1.000
_cell.length_b   1.000
_cell.length_c   1.000
_cell.angle_alpha   90.00
_cell.angle_beta   90.00
_cell.angle_gamma   90.00
#
_symmetry.space_group_name_H-M   'P 1'
#
loop_
_entity.id
_entity.type
_entity.pdbx_description
1 polymer ?
#
loop_
_entity_poly.entity_id
_entity_poly.type
_entity_poly.pdbx_seq_one_letter_code
_entity_poly.pdbx_strand_id
1 'polypeptide(L)'
;EGNGYSKLTDFGFAKVLEPGARTYTLCGTPEYIAPEVLLNKGHGKPVDWWTLGILIYEMIVGQPPFCDEEPMGIYQKILAGKIYFPKYFDKNAKALVKKLLTADLSKRFGNLKAGSDDILKHKWFASINWDAMAAGSIPAPYKPQMKDENDVSNFEDVPDSRELPPAIPAAADPFVDW
;
A
#
# COMPACT_ATOMS: atom_id res chain seq x y z
N GLU A 1 -19.50 -0.52 -12.25
CA GLU A 1 -19.70 -1.75 -11.44
C GLU A 1 -19.25 -1.52 -10.00
N GLY A 2 -20.17 -1.59 -9.04
CA GLY A 2 -19.91 -1.42 -7.60
C GLY A 2 -19.87 -2.76 -6.85
N ASN A 3 -19.08 -3.72 -7.34
CA ASN A 3 -19.05 -5.07 -6.80
C ASN A 3 -18.29 -5.22 -5.47
N GLY A 4 -17.68 -4.13 -4.97
CA GLY A 4 -16.96 -4.07 -3.70
C GLY A 4 -15.49 -4.50 -3.77
N TYR A 5 -14.96 -4.81 -4.95
CA TYR A 5 -13.55 -5.14 -5.13
C TYR A 5 -12.66 -3.90 -5.11
N SER A 6 -11.58 -3.97 -4.33
CA SER A 6 -10.57 -2.92 -4.29
C SER A 6 -9.77 -2.84 -5.59
N LYS A 7 -9.47 -1.63 -6.03
CA LYS A 7 -8.61 -1.34 -7.18
C LYS A 7 -7.51 -0.39 -6.73
N LEU A 8 -6.28 -0.62 -7.19
CA LEU A 8 -5.20 0.33 -6.99
C LEU A 8 -5.39 1.53 -7.91
N THR A 9 -5.14 2.72 -7.37
CA THR A 9 -5.15 3.99 -8.09
C THR A 9 -3.90 4.79 -7.70
N ASP A 10 -3.73 5.97 -8.27
CA ASP A 10 -2.61 6.89 -8.04
C ASP A 10 -1.23 6.23 -8.21
N PHE A 11 -0.82 6.13 -9.46
CA PHE A 11 0.49 5.59 -9.84
C PHE A 11 1.58 6.68 -9.87
N GLY A 12 1.39 7.82 -9.19
CA GLY A 12 2.31 8.96 -9.20
C GLY A 12 3.74 8.64 -8.75
N PHE A 13 3.91 7.60 -7.92
CA PHE A 13 5.22 7.09 -7.49
C PHE A 13 5.62 5.77 -8.14
N ALA A 14 4.79 5.21 -9.01
CA ALA A 14 5.11 3.96 -9.68
C ALA A 14 6.34 4.14 -10.60
N LYS A 15 7.24 3.15 -10.57
CA LYS A 15 8.48 3.21 -11.36
C LYS A 15 8.87 1.85 -11.89
N VAL A 16 9.18 1.79 -13.18
CA VAL A 16 9.79 0.62 -13.81
C VAL A 16 11.27 0.59 -13.44
N LEU A 17 11.71 -0.55 -12.91
CA LEU A 17 13.11 -0.81 -12.55
C LEU A 17 13.62 -2.00 -13.36
N GLU A 18 14.80 -1.86 -13.93
CA GLU A 18 15.53 -2.96 -14.56
C GLU A 18 15.87 -4.05 -13.53
N PRO A 19 16.03 -5.33 -13.95
CA PRO A 19 16.44 -6.40 -13.05
C PRO A 19 17.72 -6.06 -12.29
N GLY A 20 17.66 -6.10 -10.96
CA GLY A 20 18.79 -5.77 -10.08
C GLY A 20 19.03 -4.27 -9.86
N ALA A 21 18.31 -3.39 -10.56
CA ALA A 21 18.40 -1.96 -10.34
C ALA A 21 17.75 -1.53 -9.02
N ARG A 22 18.23 -0.40 -8.50
CA ARG A 22 17.67 0.29 -7.33
C ARG A 22 17.30 1.72 -7.69
N THR A 23 16.37 2.29 -6.94
CA THR A 23 16.07 3.71 -6.99
C THR A 23 16.24 4.36 -5.63
N TYR A 24 16.32 5.69 -5.61
CA TYR A 24 16.79 6.47 -4.45
C TYR A 24 15.87 7.65 -4.13
N THR A 25 14.78 7.82 -4.88
CA THR A 25 13.81 8.89 -4.65
C THR A 25 13.14 8.70 -3.29
N LEU A 26 13.34 9.65 -2.38
CA LEU A 26 12.61 9.68 -1.11
C LEU A 26 11.19 10.21 -1.39
N CYS A 27 10.21 9.31 -1.45
CA CYS A 27 8.81 9.64 -1.71
C CYS A 27 7.88 8.69 -0.94
N GLY A 28 6.60 9.05 -0.88
CA GLY A 28 5.56 8.34 -0.14
C GLY A 28 5.07 9.08 1.09
N THR A 29 4.02 8.53 1.69
CA THR A 29 3.40 9.04 2.93
C THR A 29 4.26 8.63 4.13
N PRO A 30 4.65 9.54 5.05
CA PRO A 30 5.64 9.29 6.11
C PRO A 30 5.49 7.96 6.87
N GLU A 31 4.26 7.60 7.24
CA GLU A 31 3.89 6.41 8.01
C GLU A 31 4.11 5.09 7.26
N TYR A 32 4.15 5.15 5.93
CA TYR A 32 4.23 4.00 5.03
C TYR A 32 5.63 3.75 4.47
N ILE A 33 6.58 4.65 4.75
CA ILE A 33 7.93 4.58 4.21
C ILE A 33 8.72 3.43 4.87
N ALA A 34 9.39 2.62 4.05
CA ALA A 34 10.27 1.54 4.51
C ALA A 34 11.62 2.08 5.06
N PRO A 35 12.25 1.41 6.04
CA PRO A 35 13.47 1.90 6.69
C PRO A 35 14.64 2.09 5.72
N GLU A 36 14.77 1.26 4.67
CA GLU A 36 15.81 1.40 3.67
C GLU A 36 15.67 2.65 2.78
N VAL A 37 14.44 3.16 2.63
CA VAL A 37 14.15 4.41 1.91
C VAL A 37 14.62 5.59 2.76
N LEU A 38 14.27 5.62 4.06
CA LEU A 38 14.72 6.64 5.01
C LEU A 38 16.25 6.68 5.16
N LEU A 39 16.90 5.53 5.14
CA LEU A 39 18.35 5.41 5.24
C LEU A 39 19.08 5.65 3.91
N ASN A 40 18.33 5.99 2.83
CA ASN A 40 18.86 6.22 1.49
C ASN A 40 19.78 5.08 0.99
N LYS A 41 19.46 3.82 1.29
CA LYS A 41 20.26 2.64 0.92
C LYS A 41 19.99 2.15 -0.52
N GLY A 42 19.17 2.89 -1.26
CA GLY A 42 18.54 2.44 -2.48
C GLY A 42 17.49 1.36 -2.21
N HIS A 43 16.36 1.45 -2.90
CA HIS A 43 15.22 0.56 -2.72
C HIS A 43 14.73 0.00 -4.06
N GLY A 44 13.88 -1.02 -3.96
CA GLY A 44 13.20 -1.66 -5.09
C GLY A 44 11.90 -2.30 -4.58
N LYS A 45 11.35 -3.27 -5.32
CA LYS A 45 10.06 -3.94 -5.04
C LYS A 45 9.80 -4.33 -3.56
N PRO A 46 10.79 -4.69 -2.72
CA PRO A 46 10.52 -5.06 -1.33
C PRO A 46 9.91 -3.97 -0.44
N VAL A 47 9.93 -2.69 -0.86
CA VAL A 47 9.25 -1.62 -0.12
C VAL A 47 7.74 -1.79 -0.15
N ASP A 48 7.17 -2.32 -1.25
CA ASP A 48 5.72 -2.53 -1.37
C ASP A 48 5.23 -3.57 -0.35
N TRP A 49 6.06 -4.58 -0.04
CA TRP A 49 5.75 -5.56 1.00
C TRP A 49 5.80 -4.97 2.40
N TRP A 50 6.66 -3.97 2.64
CA TRP A 50 6.63 -3.21 3.88
C TRP A 50 5.33 -2.41 4.00
N THR A 51 4.98 -1.67 2.95
CA THR A 51 3.74 -0.89 2.86
C THR A 51 2.50 -1.77 3.05
N LEU A 52 2.47 -2.99 2.49
CA LEU A 52 1.42 -3.97 2.74
C LEU A 52 1.32 -4.34 4.23
N GLY A 53 2.45 -4.48 4.92
CA GLY A 53 2.48 -4.75 6.36
C GLY A 53 1.89 -3.60 7.19
N ILE A 54 2.17 -2.35 6.79
CA ILE A 54 1.59 -1.14 7.40
C ILE A 54 0.08 -1.13 7.17
N LEU A 55 -0.37 -1.34 5.93
CA LEU A 55 -1.78 -1.34 5.53
C LEU A 55 -2.59 -2.41 6.27
N ILE A 56 -2.08 -3.64 6.37
CA ILE A 56 -2.77 -4.71 7.12
C ILE A 56 -2.92 -4.34 8.59
N TYR A 57 -1.89 -3.77 9.20
CA TYR A 57 -1.96 -3.32 10.59
C TYR A 57 -3.03 -2.22 10.76
N GLU A 58 -3.01 -1.22 9.88
CA GLU A 58 -3.92 -0.09 9.93
C GLU A 58 -5.38 -0.49 9.72
N MET A 59 -5.67 -1.39 8.77
CA MET A 59 -7.03 -1.91 8.58
C MET A 59 -7.58 -2.64 9.81
N ILE A 60 -6.72 -3.26 10.63
CA ILE A 60 -7.12 -4.00 11.83
C ILE A 60 -7.25 -3.07 13.06
N VAL A 61 -6.38 -2.07 13.18
CA VAL A 61 -6.24 -1.23 14.38
C VAL A 61 -6.91 0.13 14.24
N GLY A 62 -7.12 0.60 13.00
CA GLY A 62 -7.65 1.93 12.67
C GLY A 62 -6.59 3.05 12.63
N GLN A 63 -5.31 2.73 12.82
CA GLN A 63 -4.18 3.66 12.72
C GLN A 63 -2.89 2.92 12.35
N PRO A 64 -1.90 3.57 11.72
CA PRO A 64 -0.63 2.95 11.37
C PRO A 64 0.19 2.53 12.62
N PRO A 65 1.11 1.55 12.49
CA PRO A 65 1.91 1.06 13.62
C PRO A 65 3.00 2.06 14.06
N PHE A 66 3.39 2.98 13.18
CA PHE A 66 4.34 4.04 13.46
C PHE A 66 3.64 5.39 13.21
N CYS A 67 3.24 6.06 14.29
CA CYS A 67 2.60 7.37 14.23
C CYS A 67 3.27 8.31 15.24
N ASP A 68 3.34 9.59 14.91
CA ASP A 68 3.85 10.68 15.75
C ASP A 68 3.24 12.00 15.27
N GLU A 69 3.36 13.08 16.05
CA GLU A 69 2.91 14.40 15.65
C GLU A 69 3.83 14.99 14.57
N GLU A 70 5.14 14.70 14.67
CA GLU A 70 6.15 15.21 13.76
C GLU A 70 6.69 14.10 12.84
N PRO A 71 6.89 14.35 11.54
CA PRO A 71 7.44 13.36 10.61
C PRO A 71 8.76 12.73 11.08
N MET A 72 9.61 13.52 11.74
CA MET A 72 10.87 13.01 12.31
C MET A 72 10.64 11.96 13.41
N GLY A 73 9.60 12.11 14.23
CA GLY A 73 9.21 11.13 15.24
C GLY A 73 8.74 9.81 14.61
N ILE A 74 7.97 9.89 13.52
CA ILE A 74 7.56 8.73 12.71
C ILE A 74 8.80 8.00 12.19
N TYR A 75 9.76 8.72 11.61
CA TYR A 75 10.99 8.14 11.07
C TYR A 75 11.82 7.43 12.15
N GLN A 76 11.97 8.04 13.34
CA GLN A 76 12.65 7.41 14.47
C GLN A 76 11.96 6.11 14.90
N LYS A 77 10.63 6.08 14.92
CA LYS A 77 9.84 4.88 15.25
C LYS A 77 9.98 3.78 14.20
N ILE A 78 9.96 4.13 12.91
CA ILE A 78 10.21 3.19 11.80
C ILE A 78 11.58 2.55 11.96
N LEU A 79 12.63 3.35 12.19
CA LEU A 79 13.99 2.87 12.35
C LEU A 79 14.18 2.02 13.63
N ALA A 80 13.45 2.32 14.69
CA ALA A 80 13.44 1.50 15.90
C ALA A 80 12.73 0.14 15.70
N GLY A 81 11.78 0.06 14.76
CA GLY A 81 11.09 -1.19 14.39
C GLY A 81 10.25 -1.80 15.50
N LYS A 82 9.84 -1.02 16.52
CA LYS A 82 9.05 -1.49 17.65
C LYS A 82 7.56 -1.30 17.37
N ILE A 83 6.85 -2.40 17.21
CA ILE A 83 5.41 -2.40 16.92
C ILE A 83 4.64 -2.92 18.14
N TYR A 84 3.67 -2.14 18.60
CA TYR A 84 2.70 -2.59 19.60
C TYR A 84 1.57 -3.35 18.90
N PHE A 85 1.13 -4.47 19.47
CA PHE A 85 -0.02 -5.22 18.95
C PHE A 85 -1.09 -5.30 20.04
N PRO A 86 -2.29 -4.72 19.82
CA PRO A 86 -3.41 -4.85 20.74
C PRO A 86 -3.78 -6.30 21.02
N LYS A 87 -4.45 -6.55 22.16
CA LYS A 87 -4.87 -7.91 22.56
C LYS A 87 -5.83 -8.56 21.56
N TYR A 88 -6.64 -7.76 20.87
CA TYR A 88 -7.61 -8.23 19.87
C TYR A 88 -6.98 -8.53 18.50
N PHE A 89 -5.70 -8.23 18.30
CA PHE A 89 -5.04 -8.44 17.01
C PHE A 89 -4.91 -9.94 16.72
N ASP A 90 -5.42 -10.38 15.56
CA ASP A 90 -5.40 -11.79 15.18
C ASP A 90 -3.97 -12.37 15.20
N LYS A 91 -3.82 -13.60 15.72
CA LYS A 91 -2.50 -14.21 15.92
C LYS A 91 -1.78 -14.48 14.60
N ASN A 92 -2.51 -14.89 13.56
CA ASN A 92 -1.93 -15.16 12.25
C ASN A 92 -1.63 -13.83 11.53
N ALA A 93 -2.52 -12.83 11.61
CA ALA A 93 -2.27 -11.49 11.10
C ALA A 93 -0.98 -10.92 11.70
N LYS A 94 -0.84 -11.01 13.03
CA LYS A 94 0.35 -10.54 13.77
C LYS A 94 1.62 -11.23 13.28
N ALA A 95 1.56 -12.53 13.04
CA ALA A 95 2.71 -13.29 12.53
C ALA A 95 3.10 -12.80 11.13
N LEU A 96 2.13 -12.56 10.24
CA LEU A 96 2.38 -12.03 8.89
C LEU A 96 2.94 -10.61 8.94
N VAL A 97 2.29 -9.69 9.66
CA VAL A 97 2.71 -8.28 9.77
C VAL A 97 4.13 -8.18 10.29
N LYS A 98 4.53 -9.00 11.27
CA LYS A 98 5.93 -9.04 11.73
C LYS A 98 6.92 -9.45 10.64
N LYS A 99 6.54 -10.35 9.73
CA LYS A 99 7.39 -10.79 8.62
C LYS A 99 7.47 -9.79 7.47
N LEU A 100 6.41 -9.01 7.26
CA LEU A 100 6.37 -7.90 6.30
C LEU A 100 7.14 -6.68 6.83
N LEU A 101 6.93 -6.33 8.10
CA LEU A 101 7.60 -5.22 8.80
C LEU A 101 8.96 -5.64 9.37
N THR A 102 9.74 -6.36 8.55
CA THR A 102 11.12 -6.74 8.85
C THR A 102 12.08 -5.83 8.09
N ALA A 103 12.93 -5.09 8.80
CA ALA A 103 13.90 -4.18 8.19
C ALA A 103 14.99 -4.90 7.39
N ASP A 104 15.37 -6.11 7.81
CA ASP A 104 16.34 -6.95 7.10
C ASP A 104 15.70 -7.56 5.84
N LEU A 105 16.11 -7.05 4.67
CA LEU A 105 15.61 -7.49 3.37
C LEU A 105 15.82 -8.99 3.10
N SER A 106 16.82 -9.63 3.73
CA SER A 106 17.05 -11.08 3.59
C SER A 106 16.02 -11.93 4.35
N LYS A 107 15.17 -11.30 5.16
CA LYS A 107 14.17 -11.94 6.02
C LYS A 107 12.74 -11.46 5.77
N ARG A 108 12.57 -10.39 4.99
CA ARG A 108 11.25 -9.81 4.67
C ARG A 108 10.48 -10.73 3.74
N PHE A 109 9.24 -11.07 4.12
CA PHE A 109 8.33 -11.83 3.27
C PHE A 109 8.04 -11.08 1.97
N GLY A 110 7.89 -11.82 0.88
CA GLY A 110 7.77 -11.23 -0.46
C GLY A 110 9.12 -10.97 -1.15
N ASN A 111 10.22 -10.93 -0.40
CA ASN A 111 11.58 -10.77 -0.92
C ASN A 111 12.46 -12.03 -0.73
N LEU A 112 11.89 -13.14 -0.26
CA LEU A 112 12.62 -14.41 -0.15
C LEU A 112 12.48 -15.18 -1.47
N LYS A 113 13.03 -16.41 -1.50
CA LYS A 113 13.02 -17.28 -2.68
C LYS A 113 11.62 -17.56 -3.22
N ALA A 114 10.60 -17.62 -2.36
CA ALA A 114 9.21 -17.88 -2.79
C ALA A 114 8.49 -16.61 -3.25
N GLY A 115 9.07 -15.41 -3.06
CA GLY A 115 8.44 -14.16 -3.46
C GLY A 115 7.08 -13.96 -2.79
N SER A 116 6.06 -13.59 -3.57
CA SER A 116 4.69 -13.38 -3.08
C SER A 116 4.08 -14.63 -2.44
N ASP A 117 4.54 -15.84 -2.77
CA ASP A 117 4.00 -17.07 -2.18
C ASP A 117 4.24 -17.17 -0.67
N ASP A 118 5.29 -16.53 -0.14
CA ASP A 118 5.51 -16.42 1.31
C ASP A 118 4.31 -15.79 2.02
N ILE A 119 3.60 -14.90 1.31
CA ILE A 119 2.46 -14.14 1.80
C ILE A 119 1.17 -14.88 1.48
N LEU A 120 0.95 -15.26 0.21
CA LEU A 120 -0.29 -15.90 -0.25
C LEU A 120 -0.56 -17.24 0.46
N LYS A 121 0.48 -17.99 0.81
CA LYS A 121 0.39 -19.28 1.53
C LYS A 121 0.47 -19.14 3.05
N HIS A 122 0.57 -17.91 3.58
CA HIS A 122 0.62 -17.69 5.01
C HIS A 122 -0.70 -18.10 5.68
N LYS A 123 -0.64 -18.63 6.91
CA LYS A 123 -1.81 -19.12 7.66
C LYS A 123 -2.94 -18.11 7.82
N TRP A 124 -2.62 -16.81 7.76
CA TRP A 124 -3.62 -15.75 7.83
C TRP A 124 -4.57 -15.74 6.62
N PHE A 125 -4.06 -16.13 5.45
CA PHE A 125 -4.84 -16.24 4.22
C PHE A 125 -5.32 -17.67 3.93
N ALA A 126 -5.23 -18.60 4.89
CA ALA A 126 -5.55 -20.01 4.65
C ALA A 126 -7.00 -20.27 4.23
N SER A 127 -7.93 -19.36 4.54
CA SER A 127 -9.35 -19.46 4.13
C SER A 127 -9.63 -18.85 2.76
N ILE A 128 -8.65 -18.18 2.14
CA ILE A 128 -8.85 -17.50 0.86
C ILE A 128 -8.57 -18.47 -0.28
N ASN A 129 -9.56 -18.66 -1.15
CA ASN A 129 -9.35 -19.29 -2.44
C ASN A 129 -8.88 -18.21 -3.44
N TRP A 130 -7.58 -18.21 -3.73
CA TRP A 130 -6.97 -17.20 -4.60
C TRP A 130 -7.44 -17.27 -6.06
N ASP A 131 -7.79 -18.47 -6.56
CA ASP A 131 -8.34 -18.62 -7.91
C ASP A 131 -9.74 -18.01 -8.00
N ALA A 132 -10.57 -18.23 -6.97
CA ALA A 132 -11.89 -17.62 -6.86
C ALA A 132 -11.80 -16.09 -6.68
N MET A 133 -10.81 -15.61 -5.91
CA MET A 133 -10.55 -14.18 -5.74
C MET A 133 -10.18 -13.53 -7.07
N ALA A 134 -9.27 -14.16 -7.83
CA ALA A 134 -8.84 -13.68 -9.14
C ALA A 134 -9.98 -13.70 -10.18
N ALA A 135 -10.87 -14.69 -10.09
CA ALA A 135 -12.07 -14.79 -10.93
C ALA A 135 -13.20 -13.82 -10.54
N GLY A 136 -13.05 -13.03 -9.47
CA GLY A 136 -14.09 -12.10 -9.03
C GLY A 136 -15.33 -12.78 -8.41
N SER A 137 -15.20 -14.03 -7.97
CA SER A 137 -16.35 -14.85 -7.50
C SER A 137 -16.52 -14.89 -5.98
N ILE A 138 -15.59 -14.31 -5.22
CA ILE A 138 -15.72 -14.15 -3.77
C ILE A 138 -16.58 -12.91 -3.48
N PRO A 139 -17.67 -13.01 -2.72
CA PRO A 139 -18.45 -11.83 -2.35
C PRO A 139 -17.60 -10.88 -1.50
N ALA A 140 -17.51 -9.61 -1.91
CA ALA A 140 -16.84 -8.59 -1.14
C ALA A 140 -17.51 -8.41 0.24
N PRO A 141 -16.73 -8.24 1.33
CA PRO A 141 -17.28 -8.06 2.67
C PRO A 141 -18.08 -6.76 2.82
N TYR A 142 -17.79 -5.78 1.98
CA TYR A 142 -18.53 -4.54 1.86
C TYR A 142 -18.82 -4.26 0.38
N LYS A 143 -20.08 -3.90 0.10
CA LYS A 143 -20.50 -3.41 -1.21
C LYS A 143 -21.04 -2.00 -1.03
N PRO A 144 -20.44 -0.98 -1.69
CA PRO A 144 -20.95 0.38 -1.59
C PRO A 144 -22.35 0.46 -2.18
N GLN A 145 -23.20 1.29 -1.56
CA GLN A 145 -24.52 1.58 -2.12
C GLN A 145 -24.36 2.57 -3.25
N MET A 146 -24.97 2.28 -4.40
CA MET A 146 -25.00 3.17 -5.55
C MET A 146 -26.43 3.23 -6.06
N LYS A 147 -26.94 4.44 -6.30
CA LYS A 147 -28.28 4.69 -6.85
C LYS A 147 -28.30 4.42 -8.35
N ASP A 148 -27.28 4.90 -9.05
CA ASP A 148 -27.10 4.79 -10.50
C ASP A 148 -25.61 4.91 -10.86
N GLU A 149 -25.30 4.98 -12.16
CA GLU A 149 -23.93 5.02 -12.68
C GLU A 149 -23.21 6.36 -12.46
N ASN A 150 -23.93 7.44 -12.18
CA ASN A 150 -23.38 8.78 -11.93
C ASN A 150 -23.41 9.14 -10.43
N ASP A 151 -23.72 8.18 -9.56
CA ASP A 151 -23.82 8.40 -8.12
C ASP A 151 -22.42 8.60 -7.50
N VAL A 152 -22.15 9.84 -7.07
CA VAL A 152 -20.93 10.24 -6.37
C VAL A 152 -21.09 10.30 -4.85
N SER A 153 -22.20 9.79 -4.29
CA SER A 153 -22.50 9.90 -2.86
C SER A 153 -21.55 9.13 -1.92
N ASN A 154 -20.69 8.25 -2.46
CA ASN A 154 -19.62 7.57 -1.72
C ASN A 154 -18.34 8.41 -1.62
N PHE A 155 -18.32 9.62 -2.18
CA PHE A 155 -17.18 10.55 -2.17
C PHE A 155 -17.51 11.80 -1.36
N GLU A 156 -16.48 12.49 -0.91
CA GLU A 156 -16.62 13.79 -0.27
C GLU A 156 -17.09 14.85 -1.28
N ASP A 157 -17.92 15.79 -0.82
CA ASP A 157 -18.33 16.95 -1.63
C ASP A 157 -17.20 17.97 -1.64
N VAL A 158 -16.45 18.00 -2.74
CA VAL A 158 -15.34 18.93 -2.96
C VAL A 158 -15.81 20.00 -3.96
N PRO A 159 -15.78 21.29 -3.60
CA PRO A 159 -16.23 22.34 -4.51
C PRO A 159 -15.36 22.41 -5.76
N ASP A 160 -15.99 22.67 -6.90
CA ASP A 160 -15.28 22.83 -8.17
C ASP A 160 -14.20 23.92 -8.06
N SER A 161 -13.02 23.60 -8.60
CA SER A 161 -11.95 24.59 -8.70
C SER A 161 -12.40 25.76 -9.57
N ARG A 162 -12.18 26.98 -9.07
CA ARG A 162 -12.40 28.23 -9.83
C ARG A 162 -11.13 28.71 -10.54
N GLU A 163 -10.03 28.00 -10.35
CA GLU A 163 -8.76 28.34 -10.99
C GLU A 163 -8.75 27.80 -12.41
N LEU A 164 -8.44 28.66 -13.37
CA LEU A 164 -8.20 28.23 -14.75
C LEU A 164 -6.91 27.41 -14.79
N PRO A 165 -6.93 26.20 -15.39
CA PRO A 165 -5.72 25.41 -15.53
C PRO A 165 -4.69 26.20 -16.37
N PRO A 166 -3.39 26.12 -16.04
CA PRO A 166 -2.36 26.70 -16.88
C PRO A 166 -2.41 26.06 -18.27
N ALA A 167 -2.23 26.87 -19.31
CA ALA A 167 -2.19 26.36 -20.68
C ALA A 167 -1.02 25.38 -20.83
N ILE A 168 -1.31 24.13 -21.21
CA ILE A 168 -0.29 23.14 -21.53
C ILE A 168 0.17 23.42 -22.97
N PRO A 169 1.44 23.77 -23.21
CA PRO A 169 1.95 23.89 -24.57
C PRO A 169 1.84 22.54 -25.29
N ALA A 170 1.49 22.52 -26.58
CA ALA A 170 1.35 21.27 -27.34
C ALA A 170 2.61 20.38 -27.31
N ALA A 171 3.80 20.95 -27.13
CA ALA A 171 5.05 20.21 -27.00
C ALA A 171 5.23 19.50 -25.64
N ALA A 172 4.41 19.84 -24.63
CA ALA A 172 4.45 19.30 -23.28
C ALA A 172 3.21 18.43 -22.96
N ASP A 173 2.30 18.27 -23.93
CA ASP A 173 1.16 17.37 -23.80
C ASP A 173 1.63 15.93 -24.10
N PRO A 174 1.59 15.00 -23.14
CA PRO A 174 1.98 13.61 -23.39
C PRO A 174 0.88 12.79 -24.09
N PHE A 175 -0.29 13.39 -24.37
CA PHE A 175 -1.46 12.70 -24.93
C PHE A 175 -1.84 13.17 -26.35
N VAL A 176 -1.00 13.96 -27.03
CA VAL A 176 -1.26 14.40 -28.42
C VAL A 176 -1.42 13.25 -29.43
N ASP A 177 -0.88 12.07 -29.12
CA ASP A 177 -0.87 10.89 -29.99
C ASP A 177 -1.78 9.74 -29.50
N TRP A 178 -2.68 9.99 -28.54
CA TRP A 178 -3.64 9.00 -28.04
C TRP A 178 -4.94 8.93 -28.84
#